data_AF-A0AA38G1J0-F1
#
_entry.id   AF-A0AA38G1J0-F1
#
_cell.length_a   1.000
_cell.length_b   1.000
_cell.length_c   1.000
_cell.angle_alpha   90.00
_cell.angle_beta   90.00
_cell.angle_gamma   90.00
#
_symmetry.space_group_name_H-M   'P 1'
#
loop_
_entity.id
_entity.type
_entity.pdbx_description
1 polymer ?
#
loop_
_entity_poly.entity_id
_entity_poly.type
_entity_poly.pdbx_seq_one_letter_code
_entity_poly.pdbx_strand_id
1 'polypeptide(L)'
;CVKMAIVHDIAEAIVGDIAPSDGIPKEEKSRRERNALDEMCQMLGGGLRAKEIYELWNEYEHNSSPEAKIVKDFDKVEMILQALEYENDQAKNLDEFFQSTAGKDQFPNLMGFVSG
;
A
#
# COMPACT_ATOMS: atom_id res chain seq x y z
N CYS A 1 13.45 -4.00 0.32
CA CYS A 1 12.59 -2.92 -0.19
C CYS A 1 11.89 -3.28 -1.51
N VAL A 2 12.58 -3.39 -2.66
CA VAL A 2 11.91 -3.52 -3.99
C VAL A 2 10.91 -4.68 -4.08
N LYS A 3 11.29 -5.89 -3.64
CA LYS A 3 10.37 -7.04 -3.66
C LYS A 3 9.09 -6.80 -2.84
N MET A 4 9.23 -6.14 -1.69
CA MET A 4 8.10 -5.84 -0.81
C MET A 4 7.18 -4.78 -1.41
N ALA A 5 7.74 -3.74 -2.05
CA ALA A 5 6.96 -2.76 -2.79
C ALA A 5 6.21 -3.38 -3.98
N ILE A 6 6.71 -4.45 -4.58
CA ILE A 6 5.95 -5.18 -5.61
C ILE A 6 4.84 -6.05 -4.99
N VAL A 7 5.11 -6.63 -3.82
CA VAL A 7 4.22 -7.62 -3.19
C VAL A 7 3.11 -6.98 -2.36
N HIS A 8 3.27 -5.76 -1.84
CA HIS A 8 2.26 -5.18 -0.95
C HIS A 8 0.88 -5.01 -1.60
N ASP A 9 0.83 -4.53 -2.84
CA ASP A 9 -0.43 -4.34 -3.61
C ASP A 9 -0.75 -5.51 -4.55
N ILE A 10 0.00 -6.62 -4.48
CA ILE A 10 -0.21 -7.73 -5.43
C ILE A 10 -1.62 -8.32 -5.34
N ALA A 11 -2.26 -8.23 -4.17
CA ALA A 11 -3.61 -8.70 -3.94
C ALA A 11 -4.66 -7.88 -4.69
N GLU A 12 -4.41 -6.59 -4.96
CA GLU A 12 -5.33 -5.68 -5.67
C GLU A 12 -5.58 -6.13 -7.11
N ALA A 13 -4.67 -6.91 -7.69
CA ALA A 13 -4.89 -7.55 -8.98
C ALA A 13 -6.12 -8.48 -9.00
N ILE A 14 -6.54 -8.99 -7.83
CA ILE A 14 -7.72 -9.84 -7.66
C ILE A 14 -8.85 -9.07 -6.94
N VAL A 15 -8.54 -8.37 -5.85
CA VAL A 15 -9.57 -7.71 -5.02
C VAL A 15 -10.01 -6.34 -5.55
N GLY A 16 -9.25 -5.76 -6.48
CA GLY A 16 -9.36 -4.36 -6.88
C GLY A 16 -8.71 -3.41 -5.88
N ASP A 17 -8.45 -2.18 -6.31
CA ASP A 17 -8.03 -1.11 -5.41
C ASP A 17 -9.22 -0.72 -4.51
N ILE A 18 -9.15 -1.07 -3.22
CA ILE A 18 -10.18 -0.79 -2.23
C ILE A 18 -9.77 0.47 -1.48
N ALA A 19 -10.42 1.58 -1.82
CA ALA A 19 -10.18 2.87 -1.22
C ALA A 19 -11.00 3.05 0.07
N PRO A 20 -10.58 3.95 0.99
CA PRO A 20 -11.38 4.30 2.17
C PRO A 20 -12.81 4.78 1.84
N SER A 21 -13.00 5.36 0.65
CA SER A 21 -14.32 5.80 0.15
C SER A 21 -15.29 4.67 -0.14
N ASP A 22 -14.82 3.42 -0.32
CA ASP A 22 -15.67 2.26 -0.57
C ASP A 22 -16.41 1.78 0.69
N GLY A 23 -16.07 2.33 1.87
CA GLY A 23 -16.73 2.01 3.13
C GLY A 23 -16.47 0.58 3.62
N ILE A 24 -15.45 -0.10 3.08
CA ILE A 24 -15.06 -1.45 3.50
C ILE A 24 -14.25 -1.36 4.79
N PRO A 25 -14.65 -2.06 5.87
CA PRO A 25 -13.86 -2.13 7.09
C PRO A 25 -12.46 -2.69 6.85
N LYS A 26 -11.46 -2.19 7.59
CA LYS A 26 -10.07 -2.61 7.42
C LYS A 26 -9.87 -4.12 7.59
N GLU A 27 -10.61 -4.72 8.53
CA GLU A 27 -10.58 -6.17 8.77
C GLU A 27 -11.08 -6.96 7.56
N GLU A 28 -12.12 -6.44 6.87
CA GLU A 28 -12.67 -7.07 5.67
C GLU A 28 -11.75 -6.88 4.47
N LYS A 29 -11.13 -5.69 4.31
CA LYS A 29 -10.09 -5.45 3.29
C LYS A 29 -8.94 -6.46 3.45
N SER A 30 -8.36 -6.53 4.66
CA SER A 30 -7.25 -7.44 4.95
C SER A 30 -7.64 -8.92 4.77
N ARG A 31 -8.89 -9.30 5.09
CA ARG A 31 -9.39 -10.66 4.83
C ARG A 31 -9.48 -10.97 3.34
N ARG A 32 -9.98 -10.03 2.52
CA ARG A 32 -10.07 -10.19 1.06
C ARG A 32 -8.67 -10.29 0.44
N GLU A 33 -7.77 -9.40 0.82
CA GLU A 33 -6.39 -9.39 0.32
C GLU A 33 -5.66 -10.68 0.67
N ARG A 34 -5.81 -11.17 1.90
CA ARG A 34 -5.24 -12.45 2.32
C ARG A 34 -5.75 -13.62 1.48
N ASN A 35 -7.06 -13.66 1.24
CA ASN A 35 -7.65 -14.71 0.40
C ASN A 35 -7.13 -14.66 -1.04
N ALA A 36 -6.98 -13.46 -1.60
CA ALA A 36 -6.39 -13.27 -2.92
C ALA A 36 -4.93 -13.73 -2.94
N LEU A 37 -4.15 -13.39 -1.91
CA LEU A 37 -2.77 -13.85 -1.79
C LEU A 37 -2.67 -15.38 -1.74
N ASP A 38 -3.55 -16.03 -0.97
CA ASP A 38 -3.63 -17.49 -0.90
C ASP A 38 -3.95 -18.11 -2.27
N GLU A 39 -4.87 -17.51 -3.03
CA GLU A 39 -5.20 -17.94 -4.39
C GLU A 39 -3.99 -17.79 -5.32
N MET A 40 -3.27 -16.66 -5.27
CA MET A 40 -2.05 -16.45 -6.05
C MET A 40 -0.95 -17.46 -5.68
N CYS A 41 -0.77 -17.72 -4.38
CA CYS A 41 0.18 -18.73 -3.90
C CYS A 41 -0.17 -20.14 -4.42
N GLN A 42 -1.46 -20.47 -4.53
CA GLN A 42 -1.93 -21.70 -5.16
C GLN A 42 -1.65 -21.73 -6.67
N MET A 43 -1.91 -20.63 -7.40
CA MET A 43 -1.61 -20.53 -8.84
C MET A 43 -0.12 -20.69 -9.14
N LEU A 44 0.75 -20.22 -8.25
CA LEU A 44 2.20 -20.38 -8.35
C LEU A 44 2.69 -21.82 -8.05
N GLY A 45 1.79 -22.76 -7.76
CA GLY A 45 2.12 -24.17 -7.57
C GLY A 45 2.78 -24.50 -6.24
N GLY A 46 2.62 -23.65 -5.20
CA GLY A 46 3.02 -23.99 -3.83
C GLY A 46 4.52 -24.11 -3.56
N GLY A 47 5.37 -23.40 -4.31
CA GLY A 47 6.83 -23.44 -4.17
C GLY A 47 7.43 -22.38 -3.22
N LEU A 48 8.77 -22.36 -3.16
CA LEU A 48 9.54 -21.38 -2.38
C LEU A 48 9.15 -19.92 -2.68
N ARG A 49 8.79 -19.60 -3.93
CA ARG A 49 8.35 -18.27 -4.34
C ARG A 49 7.00 -17.87 -3.74
N ALA A 50 6.04 -18.80 -3.70
CA ALA A 50 4.74 -18.55 -3.10
C ALA A 50 4.88 -18.28 -1.58
N LYS A 51 5.78 -19.02 -0.93
CA LYS A 51 6.11 -18.80 0.48
C LYS A 51 6.80 -17.45 0.72
N GLU A 52 7.78 -17.09 -0.13
CA GLU A 52 8.47 -15.79 -0.04
C GLU A 52 7.49 -14.61 -0.20
N ILE A 53 6.55 -14.68 -1.15
CA ILE A 53 5.51 -13.66 -1.34
C ILE A 53 4.64 -13.54 -0.09
N TYR A 54 4.19 -14.68 0.45
CA TYR A 54 3.35 -14.71 1.65
C TYR A 54 4.07 -14.12 2.88
N GLU A 55 5.35 -14.43 3.05
CA GLU A 55 6.18 -13.90 4.15
C GLU A 55 6.39 -12.38 4.00
N LEU A 56 6.73 -11.91 2.79
CA LEU A 56 6.92 -10.49 2.50
C LEU A 56 5.64 -9.68 2.71
N TRP A 57 4.48 -10.19 2.28
CA TRP A 57 3.20 -9.53 2.49
C TRP A 57 2.86 -9.42 3.97
N ASN A 58 3.05 -10.51 4.74
CA ASN A 58 2.87 -10.48 6.19
C ASN A 58 3.83 -9.52 6.89
N GLU A 59 5.09 -9.45 6.46
CA GLU A 59 6.08 -8.52 7.00
C GLU A 59 5.66 -7.05 6.79
N TYR A 60 5.14 -6.73 5.59
CA TYR A 60 4.56 -5.42 5.28
C TYR A 60 3.34 -5.12 6.16
N GLU A 61 2.37 -6.04 6.24
CA GLU A 61 1.14 -5.86 7.01
C GLU A 61 1.39 -5.63 8.52
N HIS A 62 2.34 -6.37 9.09
CA HIS A 62 2.70 -6.24 10.51
C HIS A 62 3.65 -5.06 10.77
N ASN A 63 4.14 -4.38 9.73
CA ASN A 63 5.09 -3.28 9.85
C ASN A 63 6.32 -3.64 10.71
N SER A 64 6.79 -4.89 10.56
CA SER A 64 7.70 -5.53 11.53
C SER A 64 9.18 -5.25 11.25
N SER A 65 9.54 -4.86 10.02
CA SER A 65 10.91 -4.56 9.61
C SER A 65 11.13 -3.08 9.24
N PRO A 66 12.39 -2.61 9.25
CA PRO A 66 12.73 -1.29 8.69
C PRO A 66 12.30 -1.14 7.23
N GLU A 67 12.41 -2.20 6.44
CA GLU A 67 11.99 -2.23 5.04
C GLU A 67 10.48 -2.04 4.90
N ALA A 68 9.67 -2.71 5.74
CA ALA A 68 8.21 -2.54 5.77
C ALA A 68 7.78 -1.12 6.10
N LYS A 69 8.47 -0.49 7.07
CA LYS A 69 8.24 0.91 7.44
C LYS A 69 8.52 1.86 6.29
N ILE A 70 9.64 1.64 5.60
CA ILE A 70 10.03 2.43 4.44
C ILE A 70 9.00 2.28 3.32
N VAL A 71 8.58 1.05 2.99
CA VAL A 71 7.59 0.82 1.93
C VAL A 71 6.24 1.45 2.28
N LYS A 72 5.80 1.39 3.54
CA LYS A 72 4.57 2.07 4.00
C LYS A 72 4.64 3.59 3.90
N ASP A 73 5.80 4.19 4.16
CA ASP A 73 5.95 5.63 3.98
C ASP A 73 6.02 6.01 2.49
N PHE A 74 6.60 5.17 1.63
CA PHE A 74 6.54 5.37 0.18
C PHE A 74 5.13 5.26 -0.39
N ASP A 75 4.34 4.29 0.06
CA ASP A 75 2.93 4.09 -0.29
C ASP A 75 2.10 5.37 0.00
N LYS A 76 2.28 5.98 1.18
CA LYS A 76 1.65 7.29 1.48
C LYS A 76 2.11 8.42 0.55
N VAL A 77 3.40 8.48 0.21
CA VAL A 77 3.93 9.53 -0.68
C VAL A 77 3.33 9.39 -2.07
N GLU A 78 3.22 8.15 -2.57
CA GLU A 78 2.57 7.84 -3.84
C GLU A 78 1.10 8.28 -3.83
N MET A 79 0.36 7.94 -2.78
CA MET A 79 -1.04 8.37 -2.61
C MET A 79 -1.19 9.90 -2.64
N ILE A 80 -0.32 10.65 -1.96
CA ILE A 80 -0.36 12.12 -1.98
C ILE A 80 0.00 12.66 -3.36
N LEU A 81 1.02 12.09 -4.01
CA LEU A 81 1.44 12.51 -5.35
C LEU A 81 0.29 12.33 -6.35
N GLN A 82 -0.40 11.20 -6.28
CA GLN A 82 -1.55 10.92 -7.12
C GLN A 82 -2.72 11.86 -6.81
N ALA A 83 -2.95 12.18 -5.53
CA ALA A 83 -3.93 13.21 -5.15
C ALA A 83 -3.57 14.58 -5.76
N LEU A 84 -2.31 15.02 -5.67
CA LEU A 84 -1.84 16.28 -6.24
C LEU A 84 -2.03 16.34 -7.77
N GLU A 85 -1.72 15.25 -8.49
CA GLU A 85 -1.95 15.16 -9.93
C GLU A 85 -3.45 15.29 -10.26
N TYR A 86 -4.33 14.62 -9.50
CA TYR A 86 -5.78 14.74 -9.67
C TYR A 86 -6.33 16.13 -9.33
N GLU A 87 -5.79 16.84 -8.34
CA GLU A 87 -6.18 18.23 -8.06
C GLU A 87 -5.83 19.15 -9.23
N ASN A 88 -4.63 19.00 -9.78
CA ASN A 88 -4.12 19.81 -10.90
C ASN A 88 -4.91 19.57 -12.19
N ASP A 89 -5.24 18.31 -12.50
CA ASP A 89 -5.95 17.95 -13.75
C ASP A 89 -7.47 18.07 -13.65
N GLN A 90 -8.07 17.87 -12.46
CA GLN A 90 -9.53 17.76 -12.31
C GLN A 90 -10.17 18.83 -11.42
N ALA A 91 -9.39 19.78 -10.88
CA ALA A 91 -9.85 20.84 -9.99
C ALA A 91 -10.71 20.31 -8.82
N LYS A 92 -10.39 19.11 -8.33
CA LYS A 92 -10.97 18.53 -7.12
C LYS A 92 -10.18 19.02 -5.91
N ASN A 93 -10.85 19.20 -4.78
CA ASN A 93 -10.18 19.46 -3.51
C ASN A 93 -9.94 18.11 -2.81
N LEU A 94 -8.67 17.77 -2.62
CA LEU A 94 -8.16 16.54 -2.03
C LEU A 94 -7.28 16.85 -0.80
N ASP A 95 -7.45 18.02 -0.18
CA ASP A 95 -6.75 18.48 1.03
C ASP A 95 -6.79 17.44 2.18
N GLU A 96 -7.85 16.63 2.23
CA GLU A 96 -8.00 15.53 3.21
C GLU A 96 -6.87 14.50 3.11
N PHE A 97 -6.37 14.20 1.92
CA PHE A 97 -5.27 13.25 1.70
C PHE A 97 -3.95 13.81 2.25
N PHE A 98 -3.67 15.09 2.04
CA PHE A 98 -2.48 15.77 2.59
C PHE A 98 -2.55 15.88 4.13
N GLN A 99 -3.73 16.13 4.69
CA GLN A 99 -3.91 16.18 6.14
C GLN A 99 -3.81 14.80 6.79
N SER A 100 -4.20 13.74 6.07
CA SER A 100 -4.15 12.37 6.58
C SER A 100 -2.74 11.87 6.88
N THR A 101 -1.74 12.43 6.19
CA THR A 101 -0.32 12.05 6.28
C THR A 101 0.51 13.01 7.15
N ALA A 102 0.06 14.25 7.37
CA ALA A 102 0.73 15.24 8.19
C ALA A 102 1.07 14.71 9.60
N GLY A 103 2.37 14.54 9.88
CA GLY A 103 2.89 14.14 11.20
C GLY A 103 2.86 12.63 11.50
N LYS A 104 2.51 11.78 10.52
CA LYS A 104 2.49 10.31 10.67
C LYS A 104 3.67 9.59 10.02
N ASP A 105 4.67 10.33 9.57
CA ASP A 105 5.79 9.78 8.82
C ASP A 105 6.94 9.41 9.74
N GLN A 106 7.47 8.20 9.56
CA GLN A 106 8.65 7.77 10.31
C GLN A 106 9.93 8.38 9.70
N PHE A 107 9.85 8.88 8.47
CA PHE A 107 10.94 9.55 7.76
C PHE A 107 10.54 10.97 7.30
N PRO A 108 10.91 12.02 8.05
CA PRO A 108 10.49 13.40 7.77
C PRO A 108 10.99 13.98 6.43
N ASN A 109 11.98 13.35 5.78
CA ASN A 109 12.53 13.82 4.50
C ASN A 109 11.70 13.41 3.26
N LEU A 110 10.74 12.49 3.39
CA LEU A 110 9.96 12.01 2.24
C LEU A 110 8.93 13.04 1.74
N MET A 111 8.30 13.79 2.65
CA MET A 111 7.36 14.87 2.30
C MET A 111 8.04 16.07 1.60
N GLY A 112 9.35 16.24 1.80
CA GLY A 112 10.14 17.25 1.10
C GLY A 112 10.18 17.04 -0.42
N PHE A 113 9.92 15.82 -0.91
CA PHE A 113 9.86 15.53 -2.34
C PHE A 113 8.55 15.94 -3.01
N VAL A 114 7.46 16.06 -2.24
CA VAL A 114 6.12 16.41 -2.76
C VAL A 114 5.87 17.92 -2.72
N SER A 115 6.61 18.65 -1.89
CA SER A 115 6.44 20.09 -1.66
C SER A 115 7.33 20.98 -2.55
N GLY A 116 7.90 20.43 -3.62
CA GLY A 116 8.90 21.07 -4.49
C GLY A 116 8.32 21.67 -5.77
#